data_AF-A0A829MAP4-F1
#
_entry.id   AF-A0A829MAP4-F1
#
_cell.length_a   1.000
_cell.length_b   1.000
_cell.length_c   1.000
_cell.angle_alpha   90.00
_cell.angle_beta   90.00
_cell.angle_gamma   90.00
#
_symmetry.space_group_name_H-M   'P 1'
#
loop_
_entity.id
_entity.type
_entity.pdbx_description
1 polymer ?
#
loop_
_entity_poly.entity_id
_entity_poly.type
_entity_poly.pdbx_seq_one_letter_code
_entity_poly.pdbx_strand_id
1 'polypeptide(L)'
;MADFIAGGHYDRHIRRMRGRYRRRRDLLVQRLAGYNVGIRGLSAGLHLLLTLPEGAESDVLYRAGEAGVALAGLARLRHPLAGPHIPHPDGVVVSFGTPADHGFGPAVDALCRVLAATGL
;
A
#
# COMPACT_ATOMS: atom_id res chain seq x y z
N MET A 1 -26.88 -4.07 16.39
CA MET A 1 -25.41 -4.10 16.62
C MET A 1 -25.03 -4.91 17.85
N ALA A 2 -25.72 -4.73 18.99
CA ALA A 2 -25.50 -5.53 20.20
C ALA A 2 -25.57 -7.05 19.93
N ASP A 3 -26.57 -7.53 19.19
CA ASP A 3 -26.70 -8.97 18.87
C ASP A 3 -25.59 -9.51 17.95
N PHE A 4 -25.02 -8.67 17.09
CA PHE A 4 -23.92 -9.07 16.20
C PHE A 4 -22.59 -9.27 16.95
N ILE A 5 -22.41 -8.48 18.02
CA ILE A 5 -21.28 -8.60 18.94
C ILE A 5 -21.54 -9.76 19.92
N ALA A 6 -22.72 -9.81 20.54
CA ALA A 6 -23.10 -10.84 21.51
C ALA A 6 -23.15 -12.26 20.91
N GLY A 7 -23.52 -12.40 19.62
CA GLY A 7 -23.55 -13.68 18.92
C GLY A 7 -22.20 -14.16 18.35
N GLY A 8 -21.09 -13.46 18.62
CA GLY A 8 -19.75 -13.83 18.14
C GLY A 8 -19.56 -13.72 16.62
N HIS A 9 -20.51 -13.12 15.90
CA HIS A 9 -20.43 -12.92 14.45
C HIS A 9 -19.35 -11.90 14.08
N TYR A 10 -19.14 -10.91 14.96
CA TYR A 10 -18.06 -9.94 14.83
C TYR A 10 -16.68 -10.60 14.87
N ASP A 11 -16.41 -11.48 15.83
CA ASP A 11 -15.12 -12.17 15.93
C ASP A 11 -14.84 -13.07 14.73
N ARG A 12 -15.85 -13.81 14.25
CA ARG A 12 -15.75 -14.60 13.01
C ARG A 12 -15.42 -13.72 11.81
N HIS A 13 -16.06 -12.56 11.70
CA HIS A 13 -15.79 -11.60 10.64
C HIS A 13 -14.34 -11.08 10.70
N ILE A 14 -13.86 -10.67 11.88
CA ILE A 14 -12.50 -10.17 12.07
C ILE A 14 -11.47 -11.25 11.73
N ARG A 15 -11.65 -12.50 12.18
CA ARG A 15 -10.74 -13.61 11.83
C ARG A 15 -10.66 -13.82 10.32
N ARG A 16 -11.80 -13.83 9.63
CA ARG A 16 -11.87 -13.95 8.16
C ARG A 16 -11.15 -12.79 7.47
N MET A 17 -11.40 -11.55 7.91
CA MET A 17 -10.76 -10.36 7.34
C MET A 17 -9.25 -10.33 7.57
N ARG A 18 -8.77 -10.71 8.75
CA ARG A 18 -7.33 -10.83 9.03
C ARG A 18 -6.64 -11.80 8.10
N GLY A 19 -7.24 -12.98 7.85
CA GLY A 19 -6.71 -13.95 6.89
C GLY A 19 -6.68 -13.40 5.45
N ARG A 20 -7.74 -12.70 5.03
CA ARG A 20 -7.82 -12.06 3.71
C ARG A 20 -6.72 -11.02 3.53
N TYR A 21 -6.56 -10.11 4.48
CA TYR A 21 -5.58 -9.03 4.40
C TYR A 21 -4.14 -9.52 4.49
N ARG A 22 -3.88 -10.60 5.25
CA ARG A 22 -2.58 -11.27 5.25
C ARG A 22 -2.22 -11.78 3.86
N ARG A 23 -3.11 -12.51 3.18
CA ARG A 23 -2.86 -13.00 1.81
C ARG A 23 -2.61 -11.87 0.82
N ARG A 24 -3.37 -10.76 0.93
CA ARG A 24 -3.17 -9.58 0.07
C ARG A 24 -1.80 -8.93 0.28
N ARG A 25 -1.39 -8.77 1.54
CA ARG A 25 -0.06 -8.26 1.90
C ARG A 25 1.03 -9.18 1.35
N ASP A 26 0.90 -10.49 1.56
CA ASP A 26 1.92 -11.45 1.14
C ASP A 26 2.06 -11.48 -0.40
N LEU A 27 0.94 -11.38 -1.14
CA LEU A 27 0.98 -11.22 -2.60
C LEU A 27 1.71 -9.94 -3.02
N LEU A 28 1.42 -8.80 -2.40
CA LEU A 28 2.11 -7.54 -2.70
C LEU A 28 3.61 -7.66 -2.45
N VAL A 29 4.01 -8.16 -1.29
CA VAL A 29 5.43 -8.36 -0.95
C VAL A 29 6.12 -9.27 -1.97
N GLN A 30 5.49 -10.38 -2.34
CA GLN A 30 6.02 -11.31 -3.34
C GLN A 30 6.20 -10.62 -4.70
N ARG A 31 5.19 -9.88 -5.16
CA ARG A 31 5.20 -9.23 -6.48
C ARG A 31 6.16 -8.05 -6.57
N LEU A 32 6.48 -7.44 -5.43
CA LEU A 32 7.38 -6.28 -5.34
C LEU A 32 8.85 -6.66 -5.08
N ALA A 33 9.14 -7.93 -4.78
CA ALA A 33 10.48 -8.38 -4.40
C ALA A 33 11.56 -8.18 -5.49
N GLY A 34 11.16 -8.04 -6.76
CA GLY A 34 12.07 -7.82 -7.88
C GLY A 34 12.37 -6.36 -8.22
N TYR A 35 11.73 -5.41 -7.53
CA TYR A 35 11.89 -3.98 -7.77
C TYR A 35 12.86 -3.37 -6.75
N ASN A 36 13.59 -2.33 -7.17
CA ASN A 36 14.48 -1.53 -6.34
C ASN A 36 13.68 -0.56 -5.45
N VAL A 37 12.84 -1.12 -4.58
CA VAL A 37 12.02 -0.40 -3.61
C VAL A 37 12.17 -1.04 -2.23
N GLY A 38 12.19 -0.23 -1.18
CA GLY A 38 12.14 -0.74 0.19
C GLY A 38 10.71 -0.92 0.65
N ILE A 39 10.39 -2.04 1.32
CA ILE A 39 9.04 -2.31 1.84
C ILE A 39 9.03 -2.16 3.36
N ARG A 40 8.14 -1.30 3.88
CA ARG A 40 7.94 -1.05 5.32
C ARG A 40 6.46 -1.17 5.73
N GLY A 41 6.22 -1.27 7.03
CA GLY A 41 4.86 -1.24 7.61
C GLY A 41 4.12 -2.58 7.65
N LEU A 42 4.83 -3.72 7.61
CA LEU A 42 4.23 -5.05 7.47
C LEU A 42 3.62 -5.64 8.76
N SER A 43 3.80 -4.98 9.91
CA SER A 43 3.50 -5.54 11.24
C SER A 43 2.02 -5.42 11.64
N ALA A 44 1.31 -4.38 11.17
CA ALA A 44 -0.11 -4.14 11.45
C ALA A 44 -0.73 -3.17 10.44
N GLY A 45 -2.06 -3.23 10.26
CA GLY A 45 -2.82 -2.32 9.40
C GLY A 45 -3.10 -2.86 7.99
N LEU A 46 -3.59 -1.96 7.12
CA LEU A 46 -4.03 -2.26 5.74
C LEU A 46 -3.21 -1.50 4.69
N HIS A 47 -2.02 -1.04 5.09
CA HIS A 47 -1.12 -0.22 4.28
C HIS A 47 0.29 -0.80 4.30
N LEU A 48 1.00 -0.62 3.19
CA LEU A 48 2.44 -0.81 3.11
C LEU A 48 3.08 0.48 2.59
N LEU A 49 4.27 0.78 3.08
CA LEU A 49 5.06 1.91 2.60
C LEU A 49 6.14 1.37 1.66
N LEU A 50 6.16 1.89 0.44
CA LEU A 50 7.28 1.73 -0.48
C LEU A 50 8.18 2.95 -0.34
N THR A 51 9.42 2.74 0.08
CA THR A 51 10.47 3.75 -0.02
C THR A 51 11.11 3.64 -1.39
N LEU A 52 11.20 4.77 -2.09
CA LEU A 52 11.65 4.86 -3.47
C LEU A 52 13.05 5.50 -3.52
N PRO A 53 13.78 5.34 -4.64
CA PRO A 53 14.94 6.16 -4.94
C PRO A 53 14.58 7.66 -4.95
N GLU A 54 15.57 8.50 -4.71
CA GLU A 54 15.42 9.95 -4.70
C GLU A 54 14.92 10.48 -6.05
N GLY A 55 13.92 11.34 -6.02
CA GLY A 55 13.28 11.95 -7.20
C GLY A 55 12.20 11.09 -7.87
N ALA A 56 11.93 9.87 -7.39
CA ALA A 56 11.00 8.95 -8.04
C ALA A 56 9.53 9.13 -7.61
N GLU A 57 9.24 9.78 -6.47
CA GLU A 57 7.87 9.84 -5.93
C GLU A 57 6.87 10.47 -6.91
N SER A 58 7.22 11.60 -7.53
CA SER A 58 6.34 12.34 -8.44
C SER A 58 6.03 11.54 -9.72
N ASP A 59 7.03 10.91 -10.33
CA ASP A 59 6.84 10.09 -11.54
C ASP A 59 6.01 8.83 -11.25
N VAL A 60 6.25 8.17 -10.12
CA VAL A 60 5.44 7.02 -9.68
C VAL A 60 3.99 7.43 -9.47
N LEU A 61 3.73 8.55 -8.79
CA LEU A 61 2.36 9.04 -8.57
C LEU A 61 1.65 9.42 -9.87
N TYR A 62 2.36 10.09 -10.78
CA TYR A 62 1.82 10.47 -12.08
C TYR A 62 1.41 9.25 -12.90
N ARG A 63 2.33 8.28 -13.06
CA ARG A 63 2.06 7.04 -13.81
C ARG A 63 1.00 6.17 -13.15
N ALA A 64 0.95 6.15 -11.82
CA ALA A 64 -0.11 5.46 -11.09
C ALA A 64 -1.48 6.07 -11.40
N GLY A 65 -1.59 7.40 -11.45
CA GLY A 65 -2.79 8.11 -11.87
C GLY A 65 -3.24 7.69 -13.28
N GLU A 66 -2.32 7.71 -14.25
CA GLU A 66 -2.59 7.27 -15.63
C GLU A 66 -3.02 5.80 -15.73
N ALA A 67 -2.50 4.94 -14.84
CA ALA A 67 -2.86 3.54 -14.76
C ALA A 67 -4.15 3.24 -13.97
N GLY A 68 -4.83 4.28 -13.45
CA GLY A 68 -6.02 4.12 -12.60
C GLY A 68 -5.72 3.54 -11.21
N VAL A 69 -4.47 3.64 -10.75
CA VAL A 69 -4.02 3.16 -9.44
C VAL A 69 -3.91 4.34 -8.48
N ALA A 70 -4.76 4.36 -7.46
CA ALA A 70 -4.71 5.40 -6.43
C ALA A 70 -3.61 5.08 -5.40
N LEU A 71 -2.60 5.96 -5.32
CA LEU A 71 -1.53 5.94 -4.33
C LEU A 71 -1.49 7.25 -3.53
N ALA A 72 -0.93 7.22 -2.34
CA ALA A 72 -0.64 8.43 -1.57
C ALA A 72 0.87 8.64 -1.45
N GLY A 73 1.36 9.79 -1.91
CA GLY A 73 2.76 10.19 -1.73
C GLY A 73 3.13 10.39 -0.26
N LEU A 74 4.33 10.00 0.12
CA LEU A 74 4.83 10.12 1.49
C LEU A 74 5.04 11.60 1.86
N ALA A 75 5.44 12.43 0.90
CA ALA A 75 5.62 13.87 1.11
C ALA A 75 4.34 14.54 1.65
N ARG A 76 3.16 14.08 1.22
CA ARG A 76 1.85 14.60 1.67
C ARG A 76 1.54 14.25 3.14
N LEU A 77 2.19 13.23 3.69
CA LEU A 77 2.01 12.79 5.08
C LEU A 77 3.04 13.41 6.03
N ARG A 78 3.95 14.23 5.50
CA ARG A 78 4.92 14.96 6.33
C ARG A 78 4.20 15.99 7.19
N HIS A 79 4.56 16.02 8.47
CA HIS A 79 4.04 17.03 9.39
C HIS A 79 4.53 18.44 8.96
N PRO A 80 3.68 19.48 8.93
CA PRO A 80 4.07 20.82 8.48
C PRO A 80 5.22 21.45 9.28
N LEU A 81 5.36 21.07 10.56
CA LEU A 81 6.44 21.55 11.45
C LEU A 81 7.70 20.68 11.41
N ALA A 82 7.79 19.69 10.52
CA ALA A 82 8.98 18.84 10.43
C ALA A 82 10.18 19.64 9.89
N GLY A 83 11.13 19.94 10.77
CA GLY A 83 12.32 20.71 10.46
C GLY A 83 13.25 20.07 9.41
N PRO A 84 14.28 20.80 8.96
CA PRO A 84 15.17 20.38 7.87
C PRO A 84 16.04 19.15 8.20
N HIS A 85 16.22 18.84 9.48
CA HIS A 85 16.99 17.68 9.96
C HIS A 85 16.20 16.36 9.92
N ILE A 86 14.88 16.42 9.69
CA ILE A 86 14.04 15.23 9.58
C ILE A 86 14.16 14.67 8.15
N PRO A 87 14.51 13.38 7.99
CA PRO A 87 14.60 12.76 6.67
C PRO A 87 13.31 12.92 5.85
N HIS A 88 13.48 13.19 4.56
CA HIS A 88 12.39 13.30 3.59
C HIS A 88 12.61 12.31 2.44
N PRO A 89 12.52 11.00 2.70
CA PRO A 89 12.66 10.01 1.64
C PRO A 89 11.45 10.06 0.72
N ASP A 90 11.69 9.78 -0.55
CA ASP A 90 10.61 9.53 -1.49
C ASP A 90 9.90 8.23 -1.15
N GLY A 91 8.57 8.25 -1.23
CA GLY A 91 7.79 7.07 -0.93
C GLY A 91 6.34 7.15 -1.34
N VAL A 92 5.72 5.97 -1.45
CA VAL A 92 4.28 5.87 -1.66
C VAL A 92 3.65 4.89 -0.69
N VAL A 93 2.49 5.25 -0.18
CA VAL A 93 1.65 4.38 0.64
C VAL A 93 0.67 3.65 -0.27
N VAL A 94 0.74 2.32 -0.23
CA VAL A 94 -0.16 1.43 -0.97
C VAL A 94 -1.18 0.83 0.01
N SER A 95 -2.47 1.05 -0.25
CA SER A 95 -3.56 0.42 0.50
C SER A 95 -3.92 -0.92 -0.12
N PHE A 96 -4.02 -1.97 0.71
CA PHE A 96 -4.51 -3.29 0.27
C PHE A 96 -5.86 -3.67 0.88
N GLY A 97 -6.46 -2.77 1.66
CA GLY A 97 -7.80 -2.95 2.24
C GLY A 97 -8.94 -2.56 1.30
N THR A 98 -8.73 -1.55 0.45
CA THR A 98 -9.78 -0.87 -0.32
C THR A 98 -10.30 -1.65 -1.53
N PRO A 99 -9.46 -2.26 -2.40
CA PRO A 99 -9.96 -2.89 -3.62
C PRO A 99 -10.91 -4.06 -3.34
N ALA A 100 -11.92 -4.24 -4.19
CA ALA A 100 -12.73 -5.46 -4.18
C ALA A 100 -11.86 -6.69 -4.50
N ASP A 101 -12.29 -7.89 -4.08
CA ASP A 101 -11.47 -9.10 -4.24
C ASP A 101 -11.11 -9.40 -5.70
N HIS A 102 -12.05 -9.19 -6.64
CA HIS A 102 -11.81 -9.35 -8.08
C HIS A 102 -10.89 -8.26 -8.67
N GLY A 103 -10.84 -7.08 -8.06
CA GLY A 103 -10.02 -5.95 -8.53
C GLY A 103 -8.61 -5.94 -7.96
N PHE A 104 -8.33 -6.72 -6.91
CA PHE A 104 -7.04 -6.67 -6.22
C PHE A 104 -5.88 -7.15 -7.10
N GLY A 105 -6.00 -8.31 -7.75
CA GLY A 105 -4.97 -8.83 -8.66
C GLY A 105 -4.61 -7.85 -9.78
N PRO A 106 -5.60 -7.38 -10.58
CA PRO A 106 -5.38 -6.37 -11.60
C PRO A 106 -4.74 -5.07 -11.09
N ALA A 107 -5.10 -4.63 -9.87
CA ALA A 107 -4.46 -3.45 -9.26
C ALA A 107 -2.99 -3.70 -8.91
N VAL A 108 -2.63 -4.89 -8.41
CA VAL A 108 -1.22 -5.26 -8.19
C VAL A 108 -0.46 -5.32 -9.52
N ASP A 109 -1.05 -5.86 -10.57
CA ASP A 109 -0.43 -5.90 -11.90
C ASP A 109 -0.20 -4.49 -12.46
N ALA A 110 -1.16 -3.58 -12.28
CA ALA A 110 -1.03 -2.20 -12.68
C ALA A 110 0.09 -1.49 -11.91
N LEU A 111 0.19 -1.71 -10.59
CA LEU A 111 1.29 -1.19 -9.77
C LEU A 111 2.65 -1.70 -10.26
N CYS A 112 2.79 -3.00 -10.54
CA CYS A 112 4.01 -3.57 -11.10
C CYS A 112 4.40 -2.93 -12.45
N ARG A 113 3.43 -2.67 -13.33
CA ARG A 113 3.68 -1.97 -14.61
C ARG A 113 4.16 -0.54 -14.40
N VAL A 114 3.56 0.17 -13.43
CA VAL A 114 3.98 1.54 -13.07
C VAL A 114 5.44 1.54 -12.63
N LEU A 115 5.81 0.70 -11.66
CA LEU A 115 7.18 0.64 -11.14
C LEU A 115 8.21 0.29 -12.22
N ALA A 116 7.89 -0.69 -13.08
CA ALA A 116 8.76 -1.06 -14.20
C ALA A 116 8.95 0.10 -15.19
N ALA A 117 7.91 0.88 -15.45
CA ALA A 117 7.97 2.02 -16.37
C ALA A 117 8.73 3.22 -15.80
N THR A 118 8.88 3.30 -14.47
CA THR A 118 9.71 4.28 -13.76
C THR A 118 11.20 3.85 -13.70
N GLY A 119 11.54 2.64 -14.17
CA GLY A 119 12.91 2.11 -14.12
C GLY A 119 13.33 1.64 -12.72
N LEU A 120 12.36 1.33 -11.87
CA LEU A 120 12.55 0.76 -10.53
C LEU A 120 12.61 -0.76 -10.58
#